data_AF-A0A9D4KY01-F1
#
_entry.id   AF-A0A9D4KY01-F1
#
_cell.length_a   1.000
_cell.length_b   1.000
_cell.length_c   1.000
_cell.angle_alpha   90.00
_cell.angle_beta   90.00
_cell.angle_gamma   90.00
#
_symmetry.space_group_name_H-M   'P 1'
#
loop_
_entity.id
_entity.type
_entity.pdbx_description
1 polymer ?
#
loop_
_entity_poly.entity_id
_entity_poly.type
_entity_poly.pdbx_seq_one_letter_code
_entity_poly.pdbx_strand_id
1 'polypeptide(L)'
;MLKDNTGKEVQALHVFVVVIKHFTERVYELLKTQQVGTTSDDVLWTLTVPAIWSDGAKQFMREAASKAGIEDGNLKLVLEPEAASCFCREQEM
;
A
#
# COMPACT_ATOMS: atom_id res chain seq x y z
N MET A 1 5.22 -7.94 -18.35
CA MET A 1 5.05 -6.53 -18.74
C MET A 1 3.56 -6.26 -18.87
N LEU A 2 3.08 -5.11 -18.40
CA LEU A 2 1.75 -4.60 -18.68
C LEU A 2 1.82 -3.80 -19.97
N LYS A 3 0.86 -4.00 -20.86
CA LYS A 3 0.78 -3.31 -22.15
C LYS A 3 -0.45 -2.43 -22.17
N ASP A 4 -0.29 -1.17 -22.57
CA ASP A 4 -1.41 -0.25 -22.73
C ASP A 4 -2.07 -0.36 -24.12
N ASN A 5 -3.16 0.38 -24.33
CA ASN A 5 -3.88 0.41 -25.61
C ASN A 5 -3.09 1.11 -26.74
N THR A 6 -2.00 1.79 -26.44
CA THR A 6 -1.07 2.39 -27.42
C THR A 6 0.07 1.44 -27.80
N GLY A 7 0.14 0.28 -27.14
CA GLY A 7 1.16 -0.73 -27.34
C GLY A 7 2.45 -0.49 -26.56
N LYS A 8 2.52 0.53 -25.69
CA LYS A 8 3.65 0.76 -24.79
C LYS A 8 3.59 -0.23 -23.64
N GLU A 9 4.76 -0.59 -23.14
CA GLU A 9 4.89 -1.59 -22.08
C GLU A 9 5.60 -1.05 -20.86
N VAL A 10 5.17 -1.50 -19.69
CA VAL A 10 5.75 -1.15 -18.40
C VAL A 10 5.82 -2.38 -17.49
N GLN A 11 6.80 -2.43 -16.58
CA GLN A 11 6.80 -3.47 -15.56
C GLN A 11 5.64 -3.23 -14.59
N ALA A 12 4.86 -4.27 -14.29
CA ALA A 12 3.78 -4.17 -13.32
C ALA A 12 4.30 -3.61 -11.99
N LEU A 13 5.46 -4.10 -11.54
CA LEU A 13 6.10 -3.65 -10.31
C LEU A 13 6.30 -2.14 -10.29
N HIS A 14 6.74 -1.55 -11.39
CA HIS A 14 6.94 -0.10 -11.48
C HIS A 14 5.63 0.66 -11.29
N VAL A 15 4.53 0.17 -11.88
CA VAL A 15 3.20 0.78 -11.70
C VAL A 15 2.80 0.77 -10.23
N PHE A 16 2.91 -0.39 -9.56
CA PHE A 16 2.57 -0.48 -8.14
C PHE A 16 3.46 0.38 -7.25
N VAL A 17 4.78 0.46 -7.53
CA VAL A 17 5.70 1.35 -6.81
C VAL A 17 5.28 2.81 -6.94
N VAL A 18 4.98 3.28 -8.15
CA VAL A 18 4.56 4.67 -8.39
C VAL A 18 3.25 4.97 -7.68
N VAL A 19 2.27 4.06 -7.72
CA VAL A 19 0.96 4.23 -7.07
C VAL A 19 1.11 4.28 -5.55
N ILE A 20 1.83 3.32 -4.95
CA ILE A 20 2.05 3.29 -3.49
C ILE A 20 2.78 4.56 -3.06
N LYS A 21 3.86 4.91 -3.76
CA LYS A 21 4.64 6.12 -3.47
C LYS A 21 3.77 7.37 -3.50
N HIS A 22 2.95 7.53 -4.53
CA HIS A 22 2.04 8.67 -4.65
C HIS A 22 1.08 8.80 -3.46
N PHE A 23 0.48 7.69 -3.01
CA PHE A 23 -0.38 7.72 -1.83
C PHE A 23 0.38 8.05 -0.54
N THR A 24 1.57 7.48 -0.36
CA THR A 24 2.38 7.76 0.84
C THR A 24 2.81 9.23 0.91
N GLU A 25 3.30 9.79 -0.19
CA GLU A 25 3.68 11.20 -0.30
C GLU A 25 2.49 12.10 0.01
N ARG A 26 1.31 11.76 -0.52
CA ARG A 26 0.08 12.54 -0.29
C ARG A 26 -0.32 12.58 1.19
N VAL A 27 -0.18 11.47 1.90
CA VAL A 27 -0.46 11.43 3.35
C VAL A 27 0.54 12.29 4.12
N TYR A 28 1.84 12.21 3.82
CA TYR A 28 2.84 13.04 4.48
C TYR A 28 2.63 14.55 4.22
N GLU A 29 2.21 14.94 3.01
CA GLU A 29 1.81 16.31 2.71
C GLU A 29 0.64 16.78 3.57
N LEU A 30 -0.38 15.93 3.74
CA LEU A 30 -1.54 16.22 4.57
C LEU A 30 -1.14 16.38 6.04
N LEU A 31 -0.34 15.46 6.58
CA LEU A 31 0.14 15.51 7.96
C LEU A 31 0.97 16.78 8.22
N LYS A 32 1.85 17.14 7.29
CA LYS A 32 2.63 18.38 7.35
C LYS A 32 1.73 19.62 7.36
N THR A 33 0.67 19.63 6.54
CA THR A 33 -0.31 20.73 6.50
C THR A 33 -1.05 20.88 7.82
N GLN A 34 -1.32 19.78 8.52
CA GLN A 34 -1.96 19.77 9.84
C GLN A 34 -0.98 20.06 11.00
N GLN A 35 0.29 20.39 10.70
CA GLN A 35 1.35 20.63 11.69
C GLN A 35 1.57 19.46 12.66
N VAL A 36 1.25 18.24 12.23
CA VAL A 36 1.56 17.02 12.99
C VAL A 36 3.02 16.68 12.72
N GLY A 37 3.88 16.89 13.72
CA GLY A 37 5.27 16.45 13.68
C GLY A 37 5.31 14.93 13.58
N THR A 38 5.55 14.40 12.38
CA THR A 38 5.50 12.97 12.08
C THR A 38 6.77 12.57 11.35
N THR A 39 7.37 11.48 11.77
CA THR A 39 8.48 10.80 11.10
C THR A 39 7.96 9.56 10.35
N SER A 40 8.82 8.93 9.54
CA SER A 40 8.46 7.69 8.86
C SER A 40 8.13 6.55 9.83
N ASP A 41 8.71 6.57 11.02
CA ASP A 41 8.56 5.52 12.04
C ASP A 41 7.25 5.61 12.81
N ASP A 42 6.58 6.77 12.71
CA ASP A 42 5.29 7.01 13.36
C ASP A 42 4.11 6.46 12.54
N VAL A 43 4.35 5.96 11.33
CA VAL A 43 3.29 5.53 10.40
C VAL A 43 3.40 4.04 10.08
N LEU A 44 2.42 3.26 10.55
CA LEU A 44 2.23 1.88 10.13
C LEU A 44 1.34 1.83 8.88
N TRP A 45 1.90 1.40 7.76
CA TRP A 45 1.18 1.23 6.50
C TRP A 45 0.50 -0.12 6.46
N THR A 46 -0.82 -0.10 6.27
CA THR A 46 -1.61 -1.32 6.05
C THR A 46 -2.04 -1.40 4.59
N LEU A 47 -1.54 -2.39 3.85
CA LEU A 47 -1.93 -2.65 2.47
C LEU A 47 -2.86 -3.86 2.44
N THR A 48 -4.09 -3.66 1.99
CA THR A 48 -5.05 -4.74 1.81
C THR A 48 -4.73 -5.52 0.53
N VAL A 49 -4.85 -6.85 0.59
CA VAL A 49 -4.67 -7.74 -0.54
C VAL A 49 -5.83 -8.75 -0.63
N PRO A 50 -6.20 -9.21 -1.83
CA PRO A 50 -7.23 -10.23 -1.98
C PRO A 50 -6.87 -11.53 -1.26
N ALA A 51 -7.84 -12.16 -0.60
CA ALA A 51 -7.61 -13.42 0.14
C ALA A 51 -7.21 -14.61 -0.75
N ILE A 52 -7.54 -14.56 -2.04
CA ILE A 52 -7.20 -15.61 -3.02
C ILE A 52 -5.78 -15.49 -3.58
N TRP A 53 -5.01 -14.46 -3.20
CA TRP A 53 -3.67 -14.26 -3.74
C TRP A 53 -2.67 -15.27 -3.18
N SER A 54 -1.81 -15.76 -4.07
CA SER A 54 -0.69 -16.62 -3.71
C SER A 54 0.35 -15.86 -2.89
N ASP A 55 1.20 -16.59 -2.18
CA ASP A 55 2.28 -15.97 -1.41
C ASP A 55 3.28 -15.21 -2.30
N GLY A 56 3.47 -15.65 -3.54
CA GLY A 56 4.24 -14.90 -4.54
C GLY A 56 3.62 -13.54 -4.89
N ALA A 57 2.30 -13.46 -5.01
CA ALA A 57 1.61 -12.19 -5.25
C ALA A 57 1.66 -11.26 -4.01
N LYS A 58 1.57 -11.83 -2.79
CA LYS A 58 1.78 -11.07 -1.55
C LYS A 58 3.21 -10.52 -1.45
N GLN A 59 4.20 -11.35 -1.78
CA GLN A 59 5.61 -10.93 -1.80
C GLN A 59 5.87 -9.85 -2.84
N PHE A 60 5.22 -9.92 -4.00
CA PHE A 60 5.29 -8.88 -5.02
C PHE A 60 4.80 -7.52 -4.49
N MET A 61 3.71 -7.48 -3.71
CA MET A 61 3.26 -6.23 -3.07
C MET A 61 4.22 -5.73 -2.01
N ARG A 62 4.82 -6.63 -1.23
CA ARG A 62 5.85 -6.26 -0.25
C ARG A 62 7.06 -5.63 -0.94
N GLU A 63 7.50 -6.20 -2.07
CA GLU A 63 8.59 -5.62 -2.87
C GLU A 63 8.20 -4.24 -3.44
N ALA A 64 6.96 -4.09 -3.94
CA ALA A 64 6.47 -2.81 -4.44
C ALA A 64 6.44 -1.73 -3.35
N ALA A 65 5.96 -2.08 -2.15
CA ALA A 65 5.91 -1.19 -1.00
C ALA A 65 7.32 -0.80 -0.52
N SER A 66 8.24 -1.76 -0.44
CA SER A 66 9.64 -1.50 -0.08
C SER A 66 10.30 -0.54 -1.07
N LYS A 67 10.13 -0.76 -2.37
CA LYS A 67 10.64 0.14 -3.43
C LYS A 67 9.97 1.52 -3.44
N ALA A 68 8.78 1.64 -2.85
CA ALA A 68 8.09 2.92 -2.65
C ALA A 68 8.58 3.69 -1.40
N GLY A 69 9.49 3.11 -0.61
CA GLY A 69 10.06 3.74 0.59
C GLY A 69 9.35 3.38 1.89
N ILE A 70 8.49 2.36 1.88
CA ILE A 70 7.89 1.82 3.12
C ILE A 70 8.84 0.77 3.69
N GLU A 71 9.31 0.98 4.91
CA GLU A 71 10.14 0.01 5.62
C GLU A 71 9.32 -1.23 6.01
N ASP A 72 9.95 -2.41 6.00
CA ASP A 72 9.26 -3.68 6.25
C ASP A 72 8.63 -3.75 7.65
N GLY A 73 9.29 -3.13 8.65
CA GLY A 73 8.76 -3.00 10.01
C GLY A 73 7.52 -2.11 10.11
N ASN A 74 7.35 -1.21 9.15
CA ASN A 74 6.23 -0.27 9.06
C ASN A 74 5.21 -0.71 7.99
N LEU A 75 5.24 -1.96 7.56
CA LEU A 75 4.32 -2.52 6.56
C LEU A 75 3.58 -3.76 7.08
N LYS A 76 2.25 -3.70 7.02
CA LYS A 76 1.37 -4.86 7.23
C LYS A 76 0.56 -5.16 5.99
N LEU A 77 0.67 -6.39 5.49
CA LEU A 77 -0.29 -6.91 4.52
C LEU A 77 -1.49 -7.46 5.29
N VAL A 78 -2.69 -7.07 4.90
CA VAL A 78 -3.95 -7.50 5.53
C VAL A 78 -4.87 -8.06 4.45
N LEU A 79 -5.63 -9.10 4.74
CA LEU A 79 -6.59 -9.60 3.77
C LEU A 79 -7.76 -8.61 3.67
N GLU A 80 -8.18 -8.29 2.46
CA GLU A 80 -9.38 -7.48 2.21
C GLU A 80 -10.62 -7.94 3.02
N PRO A 81 -10.98 -9.24 3.08
CA PRO A 81 -12.13 -9.67 3.89
C PRO A 81 -11.92 -9.50 5.39
N GLU A 82 -10.68 -9.58 5.90
CA GLU A 82 -10.38 -9.35 7.31
C GLU A 82 -10.53 -7.86 7.65
N ALA A 83 -10.00 -6.98 6.81
CA ALA A 83 -10.17 -5.54 6.96
C ALA A 83 -11.66 -5.14 6.92
N ALA A 84 -12.42 -5.72 6.00
CA ALA A 84 -13.87 -5.52 5.91
C ALA A 84 -14.61 -6.02 7.16
N SER A 85 -14.28 -7.23 7.64
CA SER A 85 -14.90 -7.78 8.85
C SER A 85 -14.61 -6.95 10.10
N CYS A 86 -13.37 -6.47 10.27
CA CYS A 86 -13.01 -5.55 11.33
C CYS A 86 -13.84 -4.27 11.25
N PHE A 87 -13.94 -3.65 10.07
CA PHE A 87 -14.74 -2.44 9.88
C PHE A 87 -16.22 -2.65 10.26
N CYS A 88 -16.86 -3.72 9.78
CA CYS A 88 -18.24 -4.02 10.11
C CYS A 88 -18.45 -4.19 11.62
N ARG A 89 -17.52 -4.86 12.31
CA ARG A 89 -17.61 -5.06 13.76
C ARG A 89 -17.50 -3.74 14.53
N GLU A 90 -16.59 -2.85 14.15
CA GLU A 90 -16.42 -1.56 14.83
C GLU A 90 -17.59 -0.60 14.57
N GLN A 91 -18.34 -0.76 13.48
CA GLN A 91 -19.53 0.04 13.17
C GLN A 91 -20.80 -0.40 13.92
N GLU A 92 -20.82 -1.61 14.49
CA GLU A 92 -21.92 -2.11 15.32
C GLU A 92 -21.84 -1.61 16.79
N MET A 93 -20.79 -0.84 17.13
CA MET A 93 -20.64 -0.12 18.39
C MET A 93 -21.01 1.36 18.26
#